data_AF-W1I4D6-F1
#
_entry.id   AF-W1I4D6-F1
#
_cell.length_a   1.000
_cell.length_b   1.000
_cell.length_c   1.000
_cell.angle_alpha   90.00
_cell.angle_beta   90.00
_cell.angle_gamma   90.00
#
_symmetry.space_group_name_H-M   'P 1'
#
loop_
_entity.id
_entity.type
_entity.pdbx_description
1 polymer ?
#
loop_
_entity_poly.entity_id
_entity_poly.type
_entity_poly.pdbx_seq_one_letter_code
_entity_poly.pdbx_strand_id
1 'polypeptide(L)'
;MEIIMKKRSKFSLSHYKLATMDMGECIPVSWFEALPGDTIQMQTSAFVRVAPTLAPTMTPCHVEFRSYSVPFRLLWENGPDDNWENFITGGPDGLNAAVPPYYTIPSGTTIPVGSLADYLGIPSGEQYHSDVEVSAFPFRAYYKIWNEYFRDQDLQEEFSIGLDDDGGSQGNLTDGFSVANVSWRKDYFTVARPFEQKGPAVTVPVNLTSDGNSPLISAQTTLNGGGVSFSGGSTSMDNAFKVGALYGSGSTLKYTASRSDGGGNTAQTITASYTRPTASTSVTWNGGPETTGSITVDDIREAFGLQRMEEARALFGSRYVEYLRYLGVKSSDARLQRPEYLGGGSQVIQWSEVVQTAQGADPVGTLRGHGVSAGRTRRWRRFFEEHCIVMTLAWIRPVAMYTQSLPRAWSRTLKEDYWQKELQHIGQQEVLNKELYAFSPSPEGVFGYMDRYDDYRSVQNTVCGDFRTTMDYWHLGRVFSAQPVLNSDFVSCNPSKRIFAEQTADEFYAMFLHSVQARRLISRKGRPGGL
;
A
#
# COMPACT_ATOMS: atom_id res chain seq x y z
N MET A 1 17.45 -25.28 34.72
CA MET A 1 17.20 -26.25 33.64
C MET A 1 18.52 -26.47 32.92
N GLU A 2 19.11 -27.67 32.97
CA GLU A 2 20.38 -27.96 32.31
C GLU A 2 20.14 -28.23 30.83
N ILE A 3 20.79 -27.48 29.94
CA ILE A 3 20.67 -27.68 28.49
C ILE A 3 21.53 -28.89 28.11
N ILE A 4 20.89 -30.05 27.97
CA ILE A 4 21.56 -31.25 27.47
C ILE A 4 21.93 -31.04 25.99
N MET A 5 23.22 -30.89 25.69
CA MET A 5 23.70 -30.78 24.32
C MET A 5 23.50 -32.10 23.56
N LYS A 6 22.49 -32.13 22.67
CA LYS A 6 22.23 -33.27 21.79
C LYS A 6 23.16 -33.27 20.57
N LYS A 7 23.60 -34.46 20.14
CA LYS A 7 24.47 -34.65 18.98
C LYS A 7 23.75 -34.25 17.68
N ARG A 8 24.43 -33.49 16.82
CA ARG A 8 23.92 -33.08 15.49
C ARG A 8 24.63 -33.84 14.36
N SER A 9 23.85 -34.34 13.40
CA SER A 9 24.37 -34.99 12.19
C SER A 9 24.33 -34.04 10.98
N LYS A 10 25.26 -34.20 10.04
CA LYS A 10 25.31 -33.41 8.80
C LYS A 10 24.56 -34.12 7.67
N PHE A 11 23.67 -33.40 6.99
CA PHE A 11 22.92 -33.83 5.83
C PHE A 11 23.16 -32.87 4.65
N SER A 12 23.14 -33.41 3.44
CA SER A 12 23.09 -32.61 2.21
C SER A 12 21.64 -32.59 1.73
N LEU A 13 21.07 -31.40 1.63
CA LEU A 13 19.73 -31.18 1.06
C LEU A 13 19.86 -30.50 -0.31
N SER A 14 21.02 -30.67 -0.95
CA SER A 14 21.32 -30.00 -2.21
C SER A 14 20.49 -30.61 -3.34
N HIS A 15 19.83 -29.77 -4.13
CA HIS A 15 18.93 -30.18 -5.20
C HIS A 15 18.92 -29.18 -6.35
N TYR A 16 18.41 -29.61 -7.49
CA TYR A 16 18.15 -28.77 -8.65
C TYR A 16 16.66 -28.47 -8.75
N LYS A 17 16.33 -27.32 -9.33
CA LYS A 17 15.01 -27.01 -9.85
C LYS A 17 15.13 -26.46 -11.26
N LEU A 18 14.36 -27.04 -12.17
CA LEU A 18 14.17 -26.52 -13.52
C LEU A 18 12.83 -25.81 -13.52
N ALA A 19 12.79 -24.59 -14.04
CA ALA A 19 11.56 -23.83 -14.15
C ALA A 19 11.64 -22.89 -15.36
N THR A 20 10.48 -22.68 -15.96
CA THR A 20 10.26 -21.54 -16.84
C THR A 20 9.66 -20.39 -16.03
N MET A 21 9.78 -19.16 -16.50
CA MET A 21 9.23 -18.00 -15.81
C MET A 21 9.06 -16.78 -16.71
N ASP A 22 8.10 -15.92 -16.34
CA ASP A 22 7.93 -14.60 -16.94
C ASP A 22 8.66 -13.50 -16.15
N MET A 23 8.87 -12.36 -16.82
CA MET A 23 9.43 -11.19 -16.15
C MET A 23 8.51 -10.63 -15.09
N GLY A 24 9.10 -10.25 -13.96
CA GLY A 24 8.40 -9.61 -12.85
C GLY A 24 7.64 -10.57 -11.95
N GLU A 25 7.47 -11.83 -12.31
CA GLU A 25 6.89 -12.85 -11.44
C GLU A 25 7.84 -13.20 -10.29
N CYS A 26 7.30 -13.23 -9.07
CA CYS A 26 8.04 -13.62 -7.87
C CYS A 26 7.89 -15.13 -7.64
N ILE A 27 8.82 -15.94 -8.13
CA ILE A 27 8.66 -17.40 -8.15
C ILE A 27 9.39 -18.05 -6.98
N PRO A 28 8.77 -19.00 -6.25
CA PRO A 28 9.49 -19.83 -5.29
C PRO A 28 10.37 -20.84 -6.03
N VAL A 29 11.69 -20.67 -5.95
CA VAL A 29 12.66 -21.57 -6.60
C VAL A 29 13.14 -22.71 -5.71
N SER A 30 12.98 -22.58 -4.39
CA SER A 30 13.24 -23.66 -3.44
C SER A 30 12.50 -23.37 -2.15
N TRP A 31 11.98 -24.41 -1.52
CA TRP A 31 11.54 -24.36 -0.15
C TRP A 31 11.84 -25.69 0.55
N PHE A 32 12.07 -25.62 1.86
CA PHE A 32 12.22 -26.80 2.72
C PHE A 32 12.02 -26.41 4.18
N GLU A 33 11.73 -27.40 5.02
CA GLU A 33 11.55 -27.21 6.45
C GLU A 33 12.89 -27.21 7.17
N ALA A 34 13.10 -26.21 8.02
CA ALA A 34 14.18 -26.15 9.00
C ALA A 34 13.65 -26.57 10.38
N LEU A 35 14.43 -27.39 11.07
CA LEU A 35 14.06 -27.92 12.39
C LEU A 35 14.70 -27.09 13.51
N PRO A 36 14.13 -27.11 14.72
CA PRO A 36 14.75 -26.52 15.89
C PRO A 36 16.15 -27.10 16.12
N GLY A 37 17.13 -26.23 16.32
CA GLY A 37 18.53 -26.60 16.50
C GLY A 37 19.32 -26.80 15.21
N ASP A 38 18.67 -26.67 14.05
CA ASP A 38 19.35 -26.76 12.75
C ASP A 38 20.34 -25.63 12.57
N THR A 39 21.52 -25.95 12.03
CA THR A 39 22.38 -24.94 11.41
C THR A 39 22.45 -25.23 9.92
N ILE A 40 21.87 -24.34 9.12
CA ILE A 40 21.81 -24.49 7.68
C ILE A 40 22.75 -23.48 7.05
N GLN A 41 23.53 -23.97 6.09
CA GLN A 41 24.36 -23.16 5.22
C GLN A 41 23.91 -23.40 3.79
N MET A 42 23.53 -22.33 3.09
CA MET A 42 22.94 -22.42 1.76
C MET A 42 23.50 -21.37 0.79
N GLN A 43 23.61 -21.78 -0.47
CA GLN A 43 23.95 -20.94 -1.60
C GLN A 43 23.09 -21.35 -2.80
N THR A 44 22.54 -20.38 -3.51
CA THR A 44 21.75 -20.61 -4.73
C THR A 44 22.57 -20.18 -5.94
N SER A 45 22.66 -21.02 -6.94
CA SER A 45 23.22 -20.69 -8.26
C SER A 45 22.13 -20.81 -9.31
N ALA A 46 22.19 -19.97 -10.33
CA ALA A 46 21.22 -19.98 -11.41
C ALA A 46 21.94 -19.93 -12.75
N PHE A 47 21.46 -20.74 -13.67
CA PHE A 47 21.76 -20.64 -15.09
C PHE A 47 20.44 -20.35 -15.81
N VAL A 48 20.33 -19.15 -16.36
CA VAL A 48 19.12 -18.66 -17.02
C VAL A 48 19.43 -18.46 -18.50
N ARG A 49 18.60 -19.05 -19.34
CA ARG A 49 18.55 -18.79 -20.78
C ARG A 49 17.28 -18.03 -21.09
N VAL A 50 17.35 -17.26 -22.17
CA VAL A 50 16.22 -16.48 -22.65
C VAL A 50 15.67 -17.12 -23.92
N ALA A 51 14.36 -17.07 -24.10
CA ALA A 51 13.67 -17.42 -25.33
C ALA A 51 14.23 -16.60 -26.52
N PRO A 52 14.13 -17.11 -27.76
CA PRO A 52 14.60 -16.38 -28.93
C PRO A 52 14.01 -14.97 -29.03
N THR A 53 14.87 -13.97 -29.21
CA THR A 53 14.47 -12.56 -29.33
C THR A 53 14.60 -12.06 -30.77
N LEU A 54 13.73 -11.12 -31.15
CA LEU A 54 13.66 -10.54 -32.49
C LEU A 54 14.92 -9.73 -32.84
N ALA A 55 15.57 -9.15 -31.83
CA ALA A 55 16.86 -8.47 -31.92
C ALA A 55 17.64 -8.57 -30.59
N PRO A 56 18.95 -8.26 -30.58
CA PRO A 56 19.72 -8.15 -29.34
C PRO A 56 19.16 -7.05 -28.43
N THR A 57 18.47 -7.45 -27.37
CA THR A 57 17.86 -6.53 -26.41
C THR A 57 18.89 -5.62 -25.75
N MET A 58 18.64 -4.32 -25.74
CA MET A 58 19.53 -3.31 -25.15
C MET A 58 19.17 -2.94 -23.70
N THR A 59 17.99 -3.32 -23.22
CA THR A 59 17.58 -3.06 -21.84
C THR A 59 18.26 -4.05 -20.88
N PRO A 60 18.95 -3.56 -19.83
CA PRO A 60 19.52 -4.44 -18.81
C PRO A 60 18.40 -5.09 -17.99
N CYS A 61 18.42 -6.42 -17.92
CA CYS A 61 17.53 -7.23 -17.09
C CYS A 61 18.31 -7.84 -15.93
N HIS A 62 17.74 -7.76 -14.72
CA HIS A 62 18.36 -8.26 -13.51
C HIS A 62 17.62 -9.50 -13.00
N VAL A 63 18.37 -10.60 -12.83
CA VAL A 63 17.93 -11.80 -12.11
C VAL A 63 18.28 -11.61 -10.64
N GLU A 64 17.29 -11.68 -9.76
CA GLU A 64 17.45 -11.45 -8.32
C GLU A 64 16.95 -12.66 -7.53
N PHE A 65 17.62 -12.91 -6.39
CA PHE A 65 17.31 -14.00 -5.47
C PHE A 65 17.25 -13.49 -4.05
N ARG A 66 16.25 -13.93 -3.29
CA ARG A 66 16.19 -13.68 -1.84
C ARG A 66 15.68 -14.92 -1.10
N SER A 67 16.41 -15.31 -0.06
CA SER A 67 16.04 -16.38 0.86
C SER A 67 15.51 -15.79 2.16
N TYR A 68 14.39 -16.34 2.63
CA TYR A 68 13.71 -15.96 3.85
C TYR A 68 13.44 -17.20 4.70
N SER A 69 13.25 -17.01 6.00
CA SER A 69 12.69 -18.01 6.91
C SER A 69 11.42 -17.51 7.57
N VAL A 70 10.40 -18.37 7.57
CA VAL A 70 9.10 -18.10 8.19
C VAL A 70 8.83 -19.18 9.23
N PRO A 71 8.77 -18.85 10.52
CA PRO A 71 8.36 -19.79 11.56
C PRO A 71 6.94 -20.32 11.35
N PHE A 72 6.70 -21.60 11.65
CA PHE A 72 5.35 -22.18 11.56
C PHE A 72 4.35 -21.50 12.49
N ARG A 73 4.81 -20.98 13.64
CA ARG A 73 4.00 -20.15 14.54
C ARG A 73 3.39 -18.92 13.86
N LEU A 74 4.08 -18.33 12.89
CA LEU A 74 3.57 -17.21 12.10
C LEU A 74 2.57 -17.64 11.03
N LEU A 75 2.57 -18.92 10.68
CA LEU A 75 1.77 -19.47 9.60
C LEU A 75 0.50 -20.13 10.12
N TRP A 76 0.35 -20.33 11.43
CA TRP A 76 -0.83 -20.94 12.04
C TRP A 76 -1.05 -20.41 13.46
N GLU A 77 -2.02 -19.50 13.55
CA GLU A 77 -2.42 -18.80 14.77
C GLU A 77 -3.94 -18.64 14.73
N ASN A 78 -4.67 -19.75 14.89
CA ASN A 78 -6.14 -19.79 14.83
C ASN A 78 -6.70 -19.84 16.26
N GLY A 79 -6.40 -18.82 17.06
CA GLY A 79 -6.91 -18.70 18.44
C GLY A 79 -6.07 -19.41 19.53
N PRO A 80 -6.60 -19.52 20.76
CA PRO A 80 -5.82 -19.90 21.93
C PRO A 80 -5.41 -21.38 21.94
N ASP A 81 -6.23 -22.27 21.38
CA ASP A 81 -6.02 -23.73 21.41
C ASP A 81 -5.63 -24.33 20.03
N ASP A 82 -5.98 -23.66 18.93
CA ASP A 82 -5.69 -24.09 17.56
C ASP A 82 -4.54 -23.25 16.96
N ASN A 83 -3.33 -23.57 17.39
CA ASN A 83 -2.10 -22.92 16.94
C ASN A 83 -0.94 -23.92 16.87
N TRP A 84 0.13 -23.52 16.20
CA TRP A 84 1.32 -24.37 16.04
C TRP A 84 1.90 -24.85 17.38
N GLU A 85 1.89 -24.02 18.43
CA GLU A 85 2.51 -24.35 19.71
C GLU A 85 1.77 -25.47 20.44
N ASN A 86 0.45 -25.38 20.53
CA ASN A 86 -0.37 -26.41 21.15
C ASN A 86 -0.40 -27.68 20.31
N PHE A 87 -0.43 -27.56 18.97
CA PHE A 87 -0.36 -28.72 18.08
C PHE A 87 0.93 -29.53 18.30
N ILE A 88 2.10 -28.88 18.26
CA ILE A 88 3.39 -29.60 18.32
C ILE A 88 3.71 -30.11 19.73
N THR A 89 3.16 -29.49 20.78
CA THR A 89 3.35 -29.91 22.18
C THR A 89 2.27 -30.88 22.68
N GLY A 90 1.14 -30.98 21.99
CA GLY A 90 -0.06 -31.67 22.46
C GLY A 90 -0.91 -30.83 23.43
N GLY A 91 -0.59 -29.55 23.64
CA GLY A 91 -1.29 -28.68 24.58
C GLY A 91 -1.01 -29.00 26.05
N PRO A 92 -1.67 -28.32 27.01
CA PRO A 92 -1.42 -28.49 28.44
C PRO A 92 -1.68 -29.91 28.97
N ASP A 93 -2.59 -30.65 28.33
CA ASP A 93 -3.00 -32.01 28.68
C ASP A 93 -2.34 -33.09 27.80
N GLY A 94 -1.62 -32.69 26.75
CA GLY A 94 -0.98 -33.61 25.79
C GLY A 94 -1.96 -34.27 24.82
N LEU A 95 -3.23 -33.82 24.76
CA LEU A 95 -4.31 -34.43 24.00
C LEU A 95 -4.85 -33.53 22.88
N ASN A 96 -4.16 -32.45 22.55
CA ASN A 96 -4.55 -31.56 21.45
C ASN A 96 -4.66 -32.36 20.13
N ALA A 97 -5.84 -32.29 19.51
CA ALA A 97 -6.19 -33.01 18.28
C ALA A 97 -6.31 -32.07 17.08
N ALA A 98 -5.73 -30.87 17.15
CA ALA A 98 -5.73 -29.92 16.04
C ALA A 98 -5.06 -30.54 14.81
N VAL A 99 -5.60 -30.23 13.63
CA VAL A 99 -5.08 -30.72 12.36
C VAL A 99 -4.37 -29.56 11.67
N PRO A 100 -3.12 -29.73 11.19
CA PRO A 100 -2.42 -28.69 10.46
C PRO A 100 -3.22 -28.20 9.25
N PRO A 101 -3.12 -26.91 8.91
CA PRO A 101 -3.86 -26.35 7.79
C PRO A 101 -3.46 -27.01 6.47
N TYR A 102 -4.45 -27.46 5.71
CA TYR A 102 -4.32 -28.13 4.43
C TYR A 102 -5.30 -27.60 3.39
N TYR A 103 -4.93 -27.64 2.12
CA TYR A 103 -5.84 -27.46 0.99
C TYR A 103 -6.22 -28.83 0.43
N THR A 104 -7.47 -28.98 -0.02
CA THR A 104 -7.90 -30.18 -0.73
C THR A 104 -7.80 -29.93 -2.23
N ILE A 105 -7.17 -30.83 -2.97
CA ILE A 105 -7.25 -30.90 -4.44
C ILE A 105 -8.39 -31.87 -4.75
N PRO A 106 -9.57 -31.38 -5.20
CA PRO A 106 -10.70 -32.26 -5.45
C PRO A 106 -10.43 -33.19 -6.63
N SER A 107 -10.94 -34.41 -6.57
CA SER A 107 -11.06 -35.28 -7.73
C SER A 107 -11.75 -34.55 -8.88
N GLY A 108 -11.24 -34.70 -10.09
CA GLY A 108 -11.71 -33.91 -11.24
C GLY A 108 -10.89 -32.65 -11.55
N THR A 109 -10.01 -32.22 -10.64
CA THR A 109 -9.26 -30.97 -10.81
C THR A 109 -7.95 -31.19 -11.57
N THR A 110 -7.62 -30.29 -12.49
CA THR A 110 -6.28 -30.19 -13.11
C THR A 110 -5.63 -28.91 -12.63
N ILE A 111 -4.46 -29.04 -11.99
CA ILE A 111 -3.67 -27.88 -11.58
C ILE A 111 -3.02 -27.27 -12.82
N PRO A 112 -3.19 -25.95 -13.06
CA PRO A 112 -2.55 -25.28 -14.18
C PRO A 112 -1.02 -25.30 -14.07
N VAL A 113 -0.35 -25.59 -15.19
CA VAL A 113 1.11 -25.47 -15.33
C VAL A 113 1.49 -23.99 -15.16
N GLY A 114 2.57 -23.70 -14.43
CA GLY A 114 2.99 -22.33 -14.12
C GLY A 114 2.19 -21.65 -13.00
N SER A 115 1.24 -22.35 -12.36
CA SER A 115 0.57 -21.83 -11.16
C SER A 115 1.52 -21.81 -9.95
N LEU A 116 1.15 -21.08 -8.88
CA LEU A 116 1.95 -21.10 -7.65
C LEU A 116 2.09 -22.52 -7.07
N ALA A 117 1.04 -23.34 -7.20
CA ALA A 117 1.06 -24.74 -6.76
C ALA A 117 2.12 -25.57 -7.51
N ASP A 118 2.20 -25.40 -8.83
CA ASP A 118 3.23 -26.01 -9.68
C ASP A 118 4.64 -25.57 -9.26
N TYR A 119 4.84 -24.26 -9.05
CA TYR A 119 6.12 -23.77 -8.55
C TYR A 119 6.44 -24.23 -7.12
N LEU A 120 5.46 -24.53 -6.27
CA LEU A 120 5.71 -25.14 -4.97
C LEU A 120 5.97 -26.65 -5.05
N GLY A 121 5.87 -27.25 -6.24
CA GLY A 121 6.24 -28.64 -6.51
C GLY A 121 5.05 -29.61 -6.48
N ILE A 122 3.82 -29.11 -6.51
CA ILE A 122 2.64 -29.95 -6.69
C ILE A 122 2.55 -30.33 -8.19
N PRO A 123 2.43 -31.63 -8.54
CA PRO A 123 2.30 -32.05 -9.94
C PRO A 123 1.14 -31.34 -10.67
N SER A 124 1.43 -30.80 -11.85
CA SER A 124 0.49 -30.04 -12.67
C SER A 124 0.32 -30.69 -14.05
N GLY A 125 -0.71 -30.27 -14.79
CA GLY A 125 -0.93 -30.71 -16.18
C GLY A 125 -1.75 -31.99 -16.39
N GLU A 126 -2.03 -32.75 -15.32
CA GLU A 126 -2.93 -33.91 -15.36
C GLU A 126 -4.07 -33.77 -14.34
N GLN A 127 -5.17 -34.48 -14.59
CA GLN A 127 -6.33 -34.50 -13.71
C GLN A 127 -6.09 -35.41 -12.50
N TYR A 128 -6.43 -34.94 -11.31
CA TYR A 128 -6.44 -35.74 -10.10
C TYR A 128 -7.68 -36.66 -10.06
N HIS A 129 -7.47 -37.95 -9.79
CA HIS A 129 -8.54 -38.96 -9.77
C HIS A 129 -9.15 -39.23 -8.38
N SER A 130 -8.53 -38.68 -7.34
CA SER A 130 -8.99 -38.77 -5.95
C SER A 130 -8.70 -37.45 -5.26
N ASP A 131 -9.44 -37.18 -4.19
CA ASP A 131 -9.15 -36.03 -3.33
C ASP A 131 -7.75 -36.19 -2.72
N VAL A 132 -6.93 -35.14 -2.81
CA VAL A 132 -5.58 -35.13 -2.24
C VAL A 132 -5.44 -33.91 -1.35
N GLU A 133 -5.10 -34.14 -0.08
CA GLU A 133 -4.81 -33.08 0.87
C GLU A 133 -3.33 -32.68 0.79
N VAL A 134 -3.06 -31.38 0.70
CA VAL A 134 -1.71 -30.82 0.65
C VAL A 134 -1.54 -29.75 1.72
N SER A 135 -0.36 -29.64 2.30
CA SER A 135 -0.10 -28.66 3.36
C SER A 135 -0.26 -27.21 2.87
N ALA A 136 -0.92 -26.37 3.66
CA ALA A 136 -1.08 -24.95 3.36
C ALA A 136 0.16 -24.09 3.72
N PHE A 137 1.08 -24.62 4.54
CA PHE A 137 2.19 -23.82 5.06
C PHE A 137 3.09 -23.19 3.99
N PRO A 138 3.47 -23.88 2.89
CA PRO A 138 4.29 -23.27 1.83
C PRO A 138 3.58 -22.09 1.14
N PHE A 139 2.26 -22.19 0.91
CA PHE A 139 1.45 -21.12 0.34
C PHE A 139 1.37 -19.92 1.28
N ARG A 140 1.06 -20.17 2.56
CA ARG A 140 1.02 -19.13 3.60
C ARG A 140 2.38 -18.43 3.74
N ALA A 141 3.48 -19.19 3.70
CA ALA A 141 4.83 -18.63 3.77
C ALA A 141 5.14 -17.71 2.58
N TYR A 142 4.75 -18.12 1.37
CA TYR A 142 4.93 -17.32 0.17
C TYR A 142 4.22 -15.96 0.28
N TYR A 143 2.91 -15.96 0.57
CA TYR A 143 2.13 -14.72 0.67
C TYR A 143 2.58 -13.85 1.84
N LYS A 144 2.92 -14.44 2.99
CA LYS A 144 3.47 -13.68 4.12
C LYS A 144 4.77 -12.98 3.77
N ILE A 145 5.66 -13.64 3.02
CA ILE A 145 6.90 -13.00 2.53
C ILE A 145 6.58 -11.86 1.56
N TRP A 146 5.68 -12.09 0.60
CA TRP A 146 5.31 -11.08 -0.39
C TRP A 146 4.66 -9.85 0.24
N ASN A 147 3.66 -10.07 1.10
CA ASN A 147 2.98 -9.01 1.85
C ASN A 147 3.97 -8.19 2.67
N GLU A 148 4.97 -8.83 3.28
CA GLU A 148 5.90 -8.15 4.17
C GLU A 148 7.03 -7.40 3.47
N TYR A 149 7.56 -7.92 2.36
CA TYR A 149 8.79 -7.41 1.76
C TYR A 149 8.65 -6.82 0.37
N PHE A 150 7.56 -7.10 -0.33
CA PHE A 150 7.41 -6.78 -1.74
C PHE A 150 6.26 -5.82 -2.01
N ARG A 151 5.11 -5.98 -1.33
CA ARG A 151 3.95 -5.12 -1.56
C ARG A 151 4.20 -3.68 -1.12
N ASP A 152 3.70 -2.73 -1.90
CA ASP A 152 3.54 -1.35 -1.48
C ASP A 152 2.23 -1.21 -0.69
N GLN A 153 2.29 -0.76 0.57
CA GLN A 153 1.14 -0.79 1.48
C GLN A 153 -0.01 0.12 1.07
N ASP A 154 0.31 1.22 0.39
CA ASP A 154 -0.67 2.24 0.02
C ASP A 154 -1.30 1.98 -1.36
N LEU A 155 -0.64 1.16 -2.20
CA LEU A 155 -1.04 0.94 -3.60
C LEU A 155 -1.45 -0.50 -3.91
N GLN A 156 -1.05 -1.47 -3.08
CA GLN A 156 -1.30 -2.89 -3.31
C GLN A 156 -2.00 -3.52 -2.10
N GLU A 157 -3.09 -4.22 -2.40
CA GLU A 157 -3.83 -4.99 -1.41
C GLU A 157 -2.99 -6.16 -0.87
N GLU A 158 -3.32 -6.56 0.35
CA GLU A 158 -2.66 -7.68 1.00
C GLU A 158 -3.28 -9.00 0.55
N PHE A 159 -2.45 -9.99 0.21
CA PHE A 159 -2.97 -11.34 -0.04
C PHE A 159 -3.47 -11.97 1.26
N SER A 160 -4.64 -12.59 1.21
CA SER A 160 -5.13 -13.38 2.35
C SER A 160 -4.23 -14.59 2.62
N ILE A 161 -3.92 -14.81 3.89
CA ILE A 161 -3.09 -15.94 4.37
C ILE A 161 -3.99 -17.02 5.03
N GLY A 162 -5.30 -16.77 5.20
CA GLY A 162 -6.25 -17.73 5.78
C GLY A 162 -5.93 -18.12 7.22
N LEU A 163 -5.56 -17.17 8.09
CA LEU A 163 -5.20 -17.45 9.49
C LEU A 163 -6.42 -17.58 10.43
N ASP A 164 -7.63 -17.41 9.90
CA ASP A 164 -8.88 -17.24 10.65
C ASP A 164 -9.90 -18.34 10.39
N ASP A 165 -9.59 -19.33 9.55
CA ASP A 165 -10.49 -20.43 9.24
C ASP A 165 -10.56 -21.47 10.37
N ASP A 166 -11.77 -21.73 10.86
CA ASP A 166 -12.06 -22.74 11.88
C ASP A 166 -11.98 -24.15 11.28
N GLY A 167 -10.93 -24.89 11.65
CA GLY A 167 -10.70 -26.26 11.21
C GLY A 167 -9.58 -26.38 10.18
N GLY A 168 -8.84 -27.49 10.21
CA GLY A 168 -7.64 -27.69 9.40
C GLY A 168 -7.84 -27.58 7.88
N SER A 169 -9.07 -27.60 7.35
CA SER A 169 -9.32 -27.41 5.91
C SER A 169 -9.33 -25.94 5.54
N GLN A 170 -8.55 -25.57 4.53
CA GLN A 170 -8.45 -24.23 3.95
C GLN A 170 -9.28 -24.09 2.66
N GLY A 171 -10.23 -25.01 2.46
CA GLY A 171 -11.00 -25.11 1.22
C GLY A 171 -10.25 -25.82 0.09
N ASN A 172 -10.78 -25.64 -1.11
CA ASN A 172 -10.27 -26.31 -2.30
C ASN A 172 -9.15 -25.51 -2.95
N LEU A 173 -8.12 -26.23 -3.41
CA LEU A 173 -7.09 -25.73 -4.32
C LEU A 173 -7.65 -25.57 -5.75
N THR A 174 -8.84 -25.00 -5.89
CA THR A 174 -9.55 -24.76 -7.16
C THR A 174 -9.42 -23.32 -7.63
N ASP A 175 -9.29 -22.37 -6.70
CA ASP A 175 -9.00 -20.98 -6.99
C ASP A 175 -7.49 -20.86 -7.17
N GLY A 176 -7.06 -20.72 -8.42
CA GLY A 176 -5.66 -20.66 -8.80
C GLY A 176 -4.91 -19.61 -7.97
N PHE A 177 -4.15 -20.07 -6.98
CA PHE A 177 -3.18 -19.24 -6.29
C PHE A 177 -2.27 -18.61 -7.33
N SER A 178 -2.37 -17.29 -7.45
CA SER A 178 -1.65 -16.53 -8.45
C SER A 178 -0.22 -16.30 -7.99
N VAL A 179 0.71 -16.38 -8.94
CA VAL A 179 2.08 -15.94 -8.70
C VAL A 179 2.04 -14.42 -8.62
N ALA A 180 2.53 -13.87 -7.51
CA ALA A 180 2.52 -12.43 -7.31
C ALA A 180 3.68 -11.78 -8.07
N ASN A 181 3.43 -10.62 -8.69
CA ASN A 181 4.48 -9.84 -9.31
C ASN A 181 5.25 -9.03 -8.26
N VAL A 182 6.55 -8.84 -8.49
CA VAL A 182 7.35 -7.84 -7.77
C VAL A 182 7.09 -6.46 -8.36
N SER A 183 7.26 -5.38 -7.58
CA SER A 183 7.18 -4.03 -8.14
C SER A 183 8.35 -3.72 -9.07
N TRP A 184 8.19 -2.74 -9.96
CA TRP A 184 9.30 -2.10 -10.67
C TRP A 184 10.35 -1.57 -9.69
N ARG A 185 11.60 -1.40 -10.17
CA ARG A 185 12.62 -0.74 -9.34
C ARG A 185 12.20 0.70 -9.06
N LYS A 186 12.52 1.15 -7.85
CA LYS A 186 12.22 2.50 -7.37
C LYS A 186 12.93 3.53 -8.25
N ASP A 187 12.13 4.44 -8.83
CA ASP A 187 12.50 5.52 -9.73
C ASP A 187 11.58 6.74 -9.48
N TYR A 188 11.76 7.82 -10.25
CA TYR A 188 11.02 9.08 -10.11
C TYR A 188 9.49 8.94 -10.23
N PHE A 189 8.93 7.84 -10.71
CA PHE A 189 7.46 7.68 -10.77
C PHE A 189 6.96 6.60 -9.81
N THR A 190 7.75 5.57 -9.57
CA THR A 190 7.40 4.43 -8.70
C THR A 190 7.69 4.69 -7.22
N VAL A 191 8.37 5.81 -6.88
CA VAL A 191 8.43 6.31 -5.49
C VAL A 191 7.32 7.32 -5.15
N ALA A 192 6.48 7.70 -6.13
CA ALA A 192 5.43 8.69 -5.94
C ALA A 192 4.38 8.18 -4.95
N ARG A 193 3.80 9.11 -4.18
CA ARG A 193 2.70 8.84 -3.27
C ARG A 193 1.39 9.41 -3.81
N PRO A 194 0.24 8.77 -3.56
CA PRO A 194 -1.05 9.27 -4.03
C PRO A 194 -1.57 10.48 -3.23
N PHE A 195 -0.94 10.80 -2.09
CA PHE A 195 -1.30 11.89 -1.20
C PHE A 195 -0.04 12.66 -0.73
N GLU A 196 -0.19 13.97 -0.49
CA GLU A 196 0.89 14.84 0.03
C GLU A 196 1.29 14.48 1.46
N GLN A 197 0.29 14.15 2.28
CA GLN A 197 0.44 13.77 3.68
C GLN A 197 -0.50 12.63 4.02
N LYS A 198 -0.11 11.80 4.99
CA LYS A 198 -0.93 10.66 5.41
C LYS A 198 -1.97 11.11 6.43
N GLY A 199 -3.16 11.49 5.95
CA GLY A 199 -4.26 11.96 6.80
C GLY A 199 -5.01 13.16 6.21
N PRO A 200 -6.02 13.69 6.93
CA PRO A 200 -6.68 14.94 6.56
C PRO A 200 -5.70 16.12 6.67
N ALA A 201 -5.92 17.19 5.90
CA ALA A 201 -5.11 18.41 5.96
C ALA A 201 -5.02 18.97 7.39
N VAL A 202 -3.81 19.25 7.87
CA VAL A 202 -3.61 19.87 9.20
C VAL A 202 -4.03 21.34 9.15
N THR A 203 -4.99 21.72 9.98
CA THR A 203 -5.49 23.10 10.08
C THR A 203 -5.06 23.75 11.38
N VAL A 204 -4.74 25.04 11.36
CA VAL A 204 -4.49 25.83 12.56
C VAL A 204 -5.82 26.48 13.02
N PRO A 205 -6.36 26.13 14.20
CA PRO A 205 -7.58 26.76 14.69
C PRO A 205 -7.34 28.24 15.00
N VAL A 206 -8.29 29.09 14.63
CA VAL A 206 -8.30 30.49 15.03
C VAL A 206 -9.18 30.61 16.28
N ASN A 207 -8.57 30.95 17.41
CA ASN A 207 -9.32 31.17 18.65
C ASN A 207 -10.06 32.50 18.53
N LEU A 208 -11.36 32.41 18.29
CA LEU A 208 -12.25 33.56 18.37
C LEU A 208 -12.53 33.87 19.84
N THR A 209 -12.14 35.05 20.32
CA THR A 209 -12.44 35.47 21.69
C THR A 209 -13.94 35.64 21.84
N SER A 210 -14.58 34.83 22.69
CA SER A 210 -16.01 34.87 23.01
C SER A 210 -16.40 36.05 23.91
N ASP A 211 -15.73 37.19 23.79
CA ASP A 211 -15.98 38.38 24.60
C ASP A 211 -17.22 39.11 24.07
N GLY A 212 -18.43 38.53 24.20
CA GLY A 212 -19.75 39.19 24.13
C GLY A 212 -20.10 40.10 22.92
N ASN A 213 -19.17 40.29 22.00
CA ASN A 213 -19.13 41.28 20.92
C ASN A 213 -18.86 40.57 19.60
N SER A 214 -19.37 39.35 19.45
CA SER A 214 -19.60 38.75 18.14
C SER A 214 -20.31 39.79 17.27
N PRO A 215 -19.97 39.96 15.98
CA PRO A 215 -20.59 40.95 15.13
C PRO A 215 -22.11 40.80 15.20
N LEU A 216 -22.77 41.77 15.82
CA LEU A 216 -24.20 41.73 16.11
C LEU A 216 -24.86 42.87 15.34
N ILE A 217 -25.84 42.50 14.52
CA ILE A 217 -26.76 43.45 13.93
C ILE A 217 -27.99 43.47 14.83
N SER A 218 -28.17 44.57 15.56
CA SER A 218 -29.40 44.80 16.33
C SER A 218 -30.22 45.90 15.63
N ALA A 219 -31.53 45.67 15.54
CA ALA A 219 -32.47 46.63 14.99
C ALA A 219 -33.47 47.00 16.09
N GLN A 220 -33.53 48.28 16.42
CA GLN A 220 -34.53 48.82 17.34
C GLN A 220 -35.47 49.73 16.55
N THR A 221 -36.74 49.38 16.50
CA THR A 221 -37.78 50.22 15.91
C THR A 221 -38.49 50.98 17.01
N THR A 222 -38.31 52.30 17.02
CA THR A 222 -39.05 53.19 17.91
C THR A 222 -40.26 53.75 17.17
N LEU A 223 -41.43 53.61 17.78
CA LEU A 223 -42.67 54.20 17.28
C LEU A 223 -42.88 55.53 18.00
N ASN A 224 -42.91 56.64 17.26
CA ASN A 224 -43.16 57.98 17.80
C ASN A 224 -44.34 58.63 17.09
N GLY A 225 -45.12 59.41 17.84
CA GLY A 225 -46.18 60.27 17.31
C GLY A 225 -47.57 59.61 17.21
N GLY A 226 -48.59 60.46 17.34
CA GLY A 226 -50.01 60.12 17.32
C GLY A 226 -50.55 59.87 18.73
N GLY A 227 -51.43 60.76 19.22
CA GLY A 227 -51.97 60.71 20.58
C GLY A 227 -52.44 59.30 20.97
N VAL A 228 -51.80 58.74 22.00
CA VAL A 228 -52.14 57.40 22.50
C VAL A 228 -53.50 57.49 23.17
N SER A 229 -54.47 56.79 22.58
CA SER A 229 -55.80 56.68 23.16
C SER A 229 -55.94 55.31 23.81
N PHE A 230 -56.34 55.31 25.08
CA PHE A 230 -56.63 54.09 25.83
C PHE A 230 -58.15 53.89 25.85
N SER A 231 -58.62 52.70 25.49
CA SER A 231 -60.02 52.32 25.68
C SER A 231 -60.10 51.06 26.55
N GLY A 232 -60.75 51.18 27.70
CA GLY A 232 -60.95 50.13 28.70
C GLY A 232 -61.31 50.75 30.05
N GLY A 233 -62.30 50.19 30.76
CA GLY A 233 -62.84 50.76 32.01
C GLY A 233 -61.76 50.89 33.10
N SER A 234 -61.54 52.12 33.54
CA SER A 234 -60.53 52.51 34.53
C SER A 234 -60.98 52.23 35.96
N THR A 235 -60.08 51.68 36.78
CA THR A 235 -59.65 52.36 38.02
C THR A 235 -58.15 52.18 38.19
N SER A 236 -57.47 53.29 38.48
CA SER A 236 -56.03 53.44 38.77
C SER A 236 -55.47 52.31 39.64
N MET A 237 -54.53 51.50 39.14
CA MET A 237 -53.72 50.58 39.95
C MET A 237 -52.33 50.32 39.32
N ASP A 238 -51.27 50.43 40.13
CA ASP A 238 -49.87 50.06 39.85
C ASP A 238 -49.69 48.53 39.78
N ASN A 239 -50.19 47.87 38.73
CA ASN A 239 -50.05 46.42 38.61
C ASN A 239 -49.62 45.98 37.19
N ALA A 240 -48.80 44.93 37.14
CA ALA A 240 -48.19 44.39 35.92
C ALA A 240 -49.21 43.72 35.00
N PHE A 241 -49.43 44.28 33.81
CA PHE A 241 -50.19 43.64 32.74
C PHE A 241 -49.28 42.80 31.83
N LYS A 242 -49.77 41.67 31.34
CA LYS A 242 -49.13 40.99 30.21
C LYS A 242 -49.50 41.71 28.92
N VAL A 243 -48.50 42.26 28.25
CA VAL A 243 -48.65 42.96 26.98
C VAL A 243 -48.73 41.93 25.85
N GLY A 244 -49.82 41.92 25.10
CA GLY A 244 -49.95 41.12 23.89
C GLY A 244 -49.13 41.69 22.73
N ALA A 245 -48.95 40.89 21.67
CA ALA A 245 -48.26 41.34 20.46
C ALA A 245 -48.91 42.60 19.85
N LEU A 246 -48.09 43.47 19.25
CA LEU A 246 -48.60 44.59 18.45
C LEU A 246 -49.27 44.05 17.19
N TYR A 247 -50.43 44.62 16.84
CA TYR A 247 -51.14 44.30 15.60
C TYR A 247 -51.68 45.56 14.93
N GLY A 248 -51.79 45.53 13.60
CA GLY A 248 -52.34 46.63 12.81
C GLY A 248 -53.85 46.52 12.65
N SER A 249 -54.55 47.66 12.72
CA SER A 249 -55.97 47.78 12.42
C SER A 249 -56.22 49.10 11.68
N GLY A 250 -56.28 49.04 10.35
CA GLY A 250 -56.34 50.24 9.50
C GLY A 250 -55.08 51.10 9.62
N SER A 251 -55.23 52.41 9.84
CA SER A 251 -54.12 53.36 10.03
C SER A 251 -53.63 53.46 11.49
N THR A 252 -54.01 52.49 12.33
CA THR A 252 -53.76 52.49 13.77
C THR A 252 -53.01 51.21 14.18
N LEU A 253 -51.92 51.36 14.94
CA LEU A 253 -51.27 50.24 15.63
C LEU A 253 -51.87 50.07 17.02
N LYS A 254 -52.22 48.84 17.38
CA LYS A 254 -52.84 48.51 18.66
C LYS A 254 -52.02 47.45 19.39
N TYR A 255 -51.99 47.56 20.71
CA TYR A 255 -51.67 46.42 21.55
C TYR A 255 -52.73 46.27 22.61
N THR A 256 -53.00 45.03 22.96
CA THR A 256 -54.00 44.68 23.95
C THR A 256 -53.29 44.08 25.15
N ALA A 257 -53.52 44.69 26.31
CA ALA A 257 -53.04 44.20 27.58
C ALA A 257 -54.22 43.58 28.32
N SER A 258 -54.11 42.31 28.68
CA SER A 258 -55.16 41.56 29.38
C SER A 258 -54.65 41.07 30.71
N ARG A 259 -55.50 41.14 31.73
CA ARG A 259 -55.28 40.45 33.00
C ARG A 259 -56.35 39.38 33.22
N SER A 260 -55.92 38.25 33.76
CA SER A 260 -56.80 37.21 34.28
C SER A 260 -56.54 37.12 35.78
N ASP A 261 -57.41 37.71 36.58
CA ASP A 261 -57.36 37.51 38.03
C ASP A 261 -57.80 36.06 38.28
N GLY A 262 -56.97 35.26 38.95
CA GLY A 262 -57.09 33.80 39.08
C GLY A 262 -58.35 33.28 39.80
N GLY A 263 -59.41 34.07 39.90
CA GLY A 263 -60.71 33.73 40.47
C GLY A 263 -61.85 34.12 39.54
N GLY A 264 -61.96 33.46 38.39
CA GLY A 264 -63.22 33.27 37.64
C GLY A 264 -64.04 34.50 37.20
N ASN A 265 -63.53 35.73 37.28
CA ASN A 265 -64.29 36.93 36.90
C ASN A 265 -63.59 37.77 35.82
N THR A 266 -64.41 38.24 34.88
CA THR A 266 -64.16 39.02 33.64
C THR A 266 -62.74 39.55 33.39
N ALA A 267 -62.08 39.04 32.35
CA ALA A 267 -60.80 39.54 31.87
C ALA A 267 -60.88 41.02 31.47
N GLN A 268 -60.23 41.90 32.24
CA GLN A 268 -60.12 43.30 31.85
C GLN A 268 -59.11 43.44 30.72
N THR A 269 -59.58 44.05 29.63
CA THR A 269 -58.82 44.23 28.40
C THR A 269 -58.65 45.73 28.16
N ILE A 270 -57.42 46.21 28.23
CA ILE A 270 -57.08 47.59 27.88
C ILE A 270 -56.41 47.56 26.51
N THR A 271 -56.94 48.35 25.58
CA THR A 271 -56.33 48.52 24.26
C THR A 271 -55.77 49.93 24.15
N ALA A 272 -54.46 50.02 23.90
CA ALA A 272 -53.80 51.26 23.55
C ALA A 272 -53.69 51.35 22.03
N SER A 273 -54.10 52.48 21.46
CA SER A 273 -54.15 52.72 20.02
C SER A 273 -53.26 53.90 19.63
N TYR A 274 -52.31 53.67 18.73
CA TYR A 274 -51.46 54.68 18.10
C TYR A 274 -52.00 55.00 16.71
N THR A 275 -52.54 56.19 16.52
CA THR A 275 -53.10 56.60 15.21
C THR A 275 -52.02 57.30 14.39
N ARG A 276 -51.70 56.73 13.21
CA ARG A 276 -50.62 57.18 12.30
C ARG A 276 -49.24 57.30 12.96
N PRO A 277 -48.71 56.24 13.61
CA PRO A 277 -47.39 56.29 14.20
C PRO A 277 -46.32 56.42 13.12
N THR A 278 -45.36 57.32 13.31
CA THR A 278 -44.13 57.34 12.53
C THR A 278 -43.15 56.35 13.14
N ALA A 279 -42.74 55.34 12.36
CA ALA A 279 -41.75 54.36 12.78
C ALA A 279 -40.36 54.81 12.33
N SER A 280 -39.42 54.90 13.27
CA SER A 280 -38.00 55.06 12.97
C SER A 280 -37.27 53.80 13.43
N THR A 281 -36.67 53.07 12.49
CA THR A 281 -35.82 51.91 12.79
C THR A 281 -34.36 52.33 12.73
N SER A 282 -33.66 52.24 13.85
CA SER A 282 -32.20 52.36 13.87
C SER A 282 -31.60 50.97 13.80
N VAL A 283 -30.76 50.73 12.80
CA VAL A 283 -29.93 49.52 12.69
C VAL A 283 -28.54 49.87 13.19
N THR A 284 -28.13 49.24 14.29
CA THR A 284 -26.80 49.41 14.85
C THR A 284 -25.96 48.20 14.45
N TRP A 285 -24.93 48.42 13.63
CA TRP A 285 -23.91 47.43 13.38
C TRP A 285 -22.78 47.63 14.38
N ASN A 286 -22.54 46.63 15.22
CA ASN A 286 -21.36 46.57 16.06
C ASN A 286 -20.38 45.56 15.43
N GLY A 287 -19.30 46.06 14.82
CA GLY A 287 -18.37 45.27 14.02
C GLY A 287 -17.46 44.32 14.81
N GLY A 288 -17.55 44.31 16.14
CA GLY A 288 -16.58 43.64 17.00
C GLY A 288 -15.21 44.34 16.98
N PRO A 289 -14.34 44.12 17.98
CA PRO A 289 -12.97 44.63 17.95
C PRO A 289 -12.14 43.94 16.86
N GLU A 290 -11.24 44.68 16.20
CA GLU A 290 -10.37 44.22 15.09
C GLU A 290 -9.49 42.99 15.42
N THR A 291 -9.39 42.63 16.70
CA THR A 291 -8.62 41.50 17.22
C THR A 291 -9.49 40.27 17.49
N THR A 292 -10.39 39.90 16.57
CA THR A 292 -11.36 38.81 16.83
C THR A 292 -10.75 37.40 16.72
N GLY A 293 -9.51 37.23 16.25
CA GLY A 293 -8.87 35.91 16.12
C GLY A 293 -7.43 35.95 16.61
N SER A 294 -7.12 35.13 17.61
CA SER A 294 -5.74 34.88 18.03
C SER A 294 -5.36 33.43 17.73
N ILE A 295 -4.09 33.21 17.39
CA ILE A 295 -3.52 31.87 17.23
C ILE A 295 -2.39 31.79 18.25
N THR A 296 -2.37 30.76 19.08
CA THR A 296 -1.27 30.61 20.02
C THR A 296 -0.03 30.06 19.31
N VAL A 297 1.16 30.40 19.78
CA VAL A 297 2.41 29.87 19.21
C VAL A 297 2.48 28.35 19.38
N ASP A 298 1.85 27.81 20.42
CA ASP A 298 1.80 26.37 20.66
C ASP A 298 0.88 25.68 19.65
N ASP A 299 -0.26 26.26 19.27
CA ASP A 299 -1.11 25.75 18.18
C ASP A 299 -0.34 25.65 16.85
N ILE A 300 0.51 26.66 16.56
CA ILE A 300 1.34 26.67 15.35
C ILE A 300 2.42 25.59 15.42
N ARG A 301 3.09 25.42 16.57
CA ARG A 301 4.11 24.38 16.76
C ARG A 301 3.51 22.99 16.69
N GLU A 302 2.32 22.80 17.26
CA GLU A 302 1.57 21.57 17.20
C GLU A 302 1.19 21.24 15.74
N ALA A 303 0.64 22.20 15.01
CA ALA A 303 0.29 22.01 13.60
C ALA A 303 1.50 21.62 12.73
N PHE A 304 2.63 22.33 12.88
CA PHE A 304 3.87 21.96 12.17
C PHE A 304 4.41 20.59 12.60
N GLY A 305 4.27 20.22 13.88
CA GLY A 305 4.66 18.91 14.40
C GLY A 305 3.81 17.78 13.81
N LEU A 306 2.50 17.96 13.76
CA LEU A 306 1.54 17.02 13.17
C LEU A 306 1.76 16.85 11.68
N GLN A 307 1.94 17.96 10.93
CA GLN A 307 2.19 17.91 9.49
C GLN A 307 3.46 17.10 9.19
N ARG A 308 4.58 17.39 9.88
CA ARG A 308 5.83 16.63 9.72
C ARG A 308 5.66 15.15 10.05
N MET A 309 4.83 14.84 11.05
CA MET A 309 4.52 13.46 11.41
C MET A 309 3.78 12.76 10.27
N GLU A 310 2.74 13.37 9.72
CA GLU A 310 1.92 12.80 8.64
C GLU A 310 2.69 12.67 7.31
N GLU A 311 3.53 13.64 6.96
CA GLU A 311 4.43 13.58 5.81
C GLU A 311 5.48 12.47 5.96
N ALA A 312 6.08 12.31 7.15
CA ALA A 312 7.00 11.22 7.41
C ALA A 312 6.32 9.85 7.28
N ARG A 313 5.05 9.74 7.70
CA ARG A 313 4.26 8.51 7.54
C ARG A 313 3.94 8.20 6.09
N ALA A 314 3.70 9.22 5.26
CA ALA A 314 3.53 9.06 3.83
C ALA A 314 4.81 8.53 3.15
N LEU A 315 5.98 8.99 3.60
CA LEU A 315 7.25 8.59 3.00
C LEU A 315 7.68 7.17 3.42
N PHE A 316 7.75 6.91 4.72
CA PHE A 316 8.35 5.69 5.28
C PHE A 316 7.39 4.51 5.40
N GLY A 317 6.08 4.77 5.37
CA GLY A 317 5.03 3.76 5.49
C GLY A 317 4.41 3.67 6.89
N SER A 318 3.37 2.84 6.98
CA SER A 318 2.48 2.73 8.15
C SER A 318 2.83 1.60 9.10
N ARG A 319 3.71 0.65 8.72
CA ARG A 319 4.03 -0.47 9.61
C ARG A 319 4.84 -0.01 10.81
N TYR A 320 4.60 -0.62 11.96
CA TYR A 320 5.35 -0.31 13.18
C TYR A 320 6.87 -0.47 13.01
N VAL A 321 7.31 -1.43 12.20
CA VAL A 321 8.74 -1.61 11.90
C VAL A 321 9.31 -0.47 11.07
N GLU A 322 8.53 0.07 10.14
CA GLU A 322 8.93 1.24 9.34
C GLU A 322 9.00 2.48 10.21
N TYR A 323 8.07 2.62 11.16
CA TYR A 323 8.18 3.63 12.20
C TYR A 323 9.46 3.49 13.03
N LEU A 324 9.76 2.29 13.54
CA LEU A 324 11.00 2.08 14.30
C LEU A 324 12.25 2.40 13.46
N ARG A 325 12.25 2.04 12.17
CA ARG A 325 13.34 2.39 11.25
C ARG A 325 13.46 3.89 11.01
N TYR A 326 12.34 4.60 10.91
CA TYR A 326 12.34 6.06 10.85
C TYR A 326 12.99 6.68 12.11
N LEU A 327 12.78 6.06 13.28
CA LEU A 327 13.47 6.43 14.52
C LEU A 327 14.94 5.94 14.59
N GLY A 328 15.45 5.29 13.55
CA GLY A 328 16.81 4.73 13.53
C GLY A 328 16.98 3.44 14.33
N VAL A 329 15.88 2.82 14.80
CA VAL A 329 15.90 1.59 15.60
C VAL A 329 15.58 0.39 14.73
N LYS A 330 16.53 -0.54 14.60
CA LYS A 330 16.29 -1.86 14.02
C LYS A 330 15.92 -2.83 15.13
N SER A 331 14.65 -3.21 15.21
CA SER A 331 14.22 -4.22 16.18
C SER A 331 14.90 -5.57 15.92
N SER A 332 15.44 -6.14 16.99
CA SER A 332 15.90 -7.54 17.06
C SER A 332 14.83 -8.48 17.62
N ASP A 333 13.64 -7.95 17.93
CA ASP A 333 12.57 -8.67 18.65
C ASP A 333 11.74 -9.55 17.71
N ALA A 334 11.60 -10.82 18.06
CA ALA A 334 10.79 -11.82 17.36
C ALA A 334 9.28 -11.52 17.45
N ARG A 335 8.82 -10.70 18.40
CA ARG A 335 7.41 -10.28 18.55
C ARG A 335 6.89 -9.43 17.41
N LEU A 336 7.75 -8.95 16.51
CA LEU A 336 7.29 -8.28 15.30
C LEU A 336 6.59 -9.23 14.32
N GLN A 337 6.64 -10.55 14.53
CA GLN A 337 5.89 -11.55 13.76
C GLN A 337 6.14 -11.52 12.24
N ARG A 338 7.37 -11.22 11.81
CA ARG A 338 7.76 -11.11 10.39
C ARG A 338 8.71 -12.23 9.95
N PRO A 339 8.68 -12.61 8.66
CA PRO A 339 9.72 -13.44 8.06
C PRO A 339 11.12 -12.84 8.23
N GLU A 340 12.11 -13.66 8.55
CA GLU A 340 13.52 -13.24 8.66
C GLU A 340 14.22 -13.34 7.30
N TYR A 341 14.95 -12.29 6.90
CA TYR A 341 15.75 -12.30 5.67
C TYR A 341 17.12 -12.97 5.91
N LEU A 342 17.42 -14.02 5.14
CA LEU A 342 18.63 -14.84 5.31
C LEU A 342 19.78 -14.43 4.38
N GLY A 343 19.46 -13.98 3.16
CA GLY A 343 20.46 -13.59 2.17
C GLY A 343 19.92 -13.59 0.75
N GLY A 344 20.77 -13.23 -0.22
CA GLY A 344 20.36 -13.10 -1.61
C GLY A 344 21.48 -12.69 -2.55
N GLY A 345 21.11 -12.37 -3.79
CA GLY A 345 22.02 -11.90 -4.82
C GLY A 345 21.28 -11.29 -6.01
N SER A 346 22.01 -10.55 -6.84
CA SER A 346 21.53 -9.98 -8.10
C SER A 346 22.58 -10.19 -9.18
N GLN A 347 22.14 -10.46 -10.40
CA GLN A 347 22.98 -10.58 -11.59
C GLN A 347 22.28 -9.97 -12.80
N VAL A 348 23.06 -9.47 -13.76
CA VAL A 348 22.56 -8.94 -15.04
C VAL A 348 22.60 -10.02 -16.11
N ILE A 349 21.54 -10.12 -16.91
CA ILE A 349 21.48 -10.94 -18.12
C ILE A 349 22.37 -10.33 -19.19
N GLN A 350 23.24 -11.14 -19.77
CA GLN A 350 24.08 -10.72 -20.90
C GLN A 350 23.35 -11.02 -22.20
N TRP A 351 23.19 -9.98 -23.03
CA TRP A 351 22.60 -10.08 -24.36
C TRP A 351 23.72 -10.09 -25.40
N SER A 352 23.66 -11.04 -26.32
CA SER A 352 24.57 -11.16 -27.46
C SER A 352 23.79 -11.30 -28.76
N GLU A 353 24.39 -10.94 -29.88
CA GLU A 353 23.78 -11.09 -31.20
C GLU A 353 24.00 -12.47 -31.82
N VAL A 354 23.04 -12.87 -32.65
CA VAL A 354 23.14 -13.99 -33.57
C VAL A 354 22.86 -13.43 -34.96
N VAL A 355 23.87 -13.45 -35.83
CA VAL A 355 23.78 -12.90 -37.19
C VAL A 355 23.43 -14.01 -38.17
N GLN A 356 22.43 -13.78 -39.03
CA GLN A 356 22.12 -14.71 -40.12
C GLN A 356 23.21 -14.67 -41.20
N THR A 357 23.86 -15.82 -41.44
CA THR A 357 24.97 -15.97 -42.39
C THR A 357 24.57 -16.61 -43.73
N ALA A 358 23.41 -17.23 -43.80
CA ALA A 358 22.90 -17.91 -45.00
C ALA A 358 21.75 -17.12 -45.64
N GLN A 359 21.64 -17.20 -46.97
CA GLN A 359 20.52 -16.60 -47.70
C GLN A 359 19.24 -17.39 -47.41
N GLY A 360 18.20 -16.69 -46.94
CA GLY A 360 16.92 -17.28 -46.53
C GLY A 360 15.75 -16.34 -46.78
N ALA A 361 14.64 -16.54 -46.07
CA ALA A 361 13.49 -15.64 -46.12
C ALA A 361 13.83 -14.24 -45.59
N ASP A 362 14.58 -14.18 -44.49
CA ASP A 362 15.21 -12.96 -43.99
C ASP A 362 16.54 -12.70 -44.74
N PRO A 363 16.91 -11.43 -44.99
CA PRO A 363 18.17 -11.10 -45.65
C PRO A 363 19.40 -11.50 -44.82
N VAL A 364 20.51 -11.80 -45.50
CA VAL A 364 21.81 -12.02 -44.84
C VAL A 364 22.20 -10.77 -44.05
N GLY A 365 22.63 -10.95 -42.81
CA GLY A 365 22.95 -9.85 -41.89
C GLY A 365 21.82 -9.45 -40.93
N THR A 366 20.64 -10.08 -41.02
CA THR A 366 19.59 -9.92 -40.00
C THR A 366 20.11 -10.37 -38.63
N LEU A 367 19.90 -9.51 -37.62
CA LEU A 367 20.27 -9.77 -36.24
C LEU A 367 19.11 -10.39 -35.47
N ARG A 368 19.41 -11.42 -34.68
CA ARG A 368 18.56 -11.97 -33.63
C ARG A 368 19.30 -11.88 -32.30
N GLY A 369 18.59 -11.94 -31.18
CA GLY A 369 19.22 -11.86 -29.87
C GLY A 369 19.30 -13.22 -29.17
N HIS A 370 20.36 -13.37 -28.39
CA HIS A 370 20.58 -14.49 -27.47
C HIS A 370 20.89 -13.93 -26.08
N GLY A 371 20.14 -14.36 -25.07
CA GLY A 371 20.32 -13.92 -23.68
C GLY A 371 20.75 -15.07 -22.78
N VAL A 372 21.81 -14.85 -21.97
CA VAL A 372 22.28 -15.81 -20.97
C VAL A 372 22.69 -15.10 -19.68
N SER A 373 22.37 -15.71 -18.54
CA SER A 373 22.88 -15.33 -17.23
C SER A 373 23.34 -16.56 -16.47
N ALA A 374 24.51 -16.47 -15.82
CA ALA A 374 25.05 -17.56 -15.02
C ALA A 374 25.75 -17.01 -13.77
N GLY A 375 25.22 -17.31 -12.58
CA GLY A 375 25.79 -16.74 -11.36
C GLY A 375 25.24 -17.36 -10.10
N ARG A 376 25.71 -16.83 -8.97
CA ARG A 376 25.48 -17.40 -7.65
C ARG A 376 25.30 -16.33 -6.59
N THR A 377 24.46 -16.61 -5.62
CA THR A 377 24.27 -15.77 -4.45
C THR A 377 25.45 -15.88 -3.49
N ARG A 378 25.54 -14.93 -2.55
CA ARG A 378 26.42 -15.07 -1.39
C ARG A 378 25.87 -16.17 -0.49
N ARG A 379 26.77 -16.96 0.08
CA ARG A 379 26.41 -18.04 0.99
C ARG A 379 26.00 -17.46 2.34
N TRP A 380 24.85 -17.89 2.85
CA TRP A 380 24.40 -17.54 4.20
C TRP A 380 24.50 -18.76 5.13
N ARG A 381 24.57 -18.50 6.43
CA ARG A 381 24.52 -19.51 7.49
C ARG A 381 23.64 -19.00 8.62
N ARG A 382 22.64 -19.77 9.02
CA ARG A 382 21.74 -19.44 10.14
C ARG A 382 21.49 -20.64 11.03
N PHE A 383 21.40 -20.37 12.33
CA PHE A 383 20.89 -21.30 13.34
C PHE A 383 19.40 -21.08 13.49
N PHE A 384 18.59 -22.13 13.49
CA PHE A 384 17.14 -22.05 13.63
C PHE A 384 16.74 -22.45 15.04
N GLU A 385 15.99 -21.58 15.71
CA GLU A 385 15.56 -21.78 17.11
C GLU A 385 14.24 -22.57 17.18
N GLU A 386 13.41 -22.44 16.16
CA GLU A 386 12.09 -23.08 16.04
C GLU A 386 11.88 -23.71 14.65
N HIS A 387 10.79 -24.44 14.48
CA HIS A 387 10.40 -24.99 13.18
C HIS A 387 10.10 -23.82 12.23
N CYS A 388 10.70 -23.83 11.05
CA CYS A 388 10.51 -22.78 10.05
C CYS A 388 10.42 -23.37 8.64
N ILE A 389 9.74 -22.68 7.74
CA ILE A 389 9.91 -22.85 6.30
C ILE A 389 11.02 -21.91 5.84
N VAL A 390 12.03 -22.46 5.19
CA VAL A 390 13.03 -21.68 4.46
C VAL A 390 12.61 -21.65 3.01
N MET A 391 12.40 -20.45 2.46
CA MET A 391 11.98 -20.27 1.07
C MET A 391 12.95 -19.33 0.35
N THR A 392 13.34 -19.70 -0.87
CA THR A 392 14.09 -18.85 -1.79
C THR A 392 13.19 -18.44 -2.94
N LEU A 393 13.04 -17.14 -3.12
CA LEU A 393 12.29 -16.51 -4.19
C LEU A 393 13.27 -15.98 -5.25
N ALA A 394 12.87 -16.04 -6.52
CA ALA A 394 13.58 -15.47 -7.64
C ALA A 394 12.63 -14.69 -8.55
N TRP A 395 13.14 -13.62 -9.16
CA TRP A 395 12.41 -12.84 -10.17
C TRP A 395 13.41 -12.22 -11.15
N ILE A 396 12.90 -11.86 -12.33
CA ILE A 396 13.67 -11.16 -13.36
C ILE A 396 13.00 -9.80 -13.60
N ARG A 397 13.76 -8.71 -13.49
CA ARG A 397 13.23 -7.35 -13.71
C ARG A 397 14.09 -6.55 -14.68
N PRO A 398 13.50 -5.98 -15.75
CA PRO A 398 14.16 -4.96 -16.55
C PRO A 398 14.28 -3.64 -15.79
N VAL A 399 15.23 -2.80 -16.19
CA VAL A 399 15.28 -1.41 -15.76
C VAL A 399 14.13 -0.63 -16.42
N ALA A 400 13.34 0.08 -15.62
CA ALA A 400 12.24 0.90 -16.12
C ALA A 400 12.79 2.07 -16.97
N MET A 401 12.19 2.25 -18.14
CA MET A 401 12.42 3.38 -19.04
C MET A 401 11.07 3.82 -19.57
N TYR A 402 10.86 5.13 -19.73
CA TYR A 402 9.59 5.68 -20.17
C TYR A 402 9.77 6.33 -21.55
N THR A 403 9.02 5.85 -22.54
CA THR A 403 9.16 6.32 -23.93
C THR A 403 8.32 7.56 -24.23
N GLN A 404 7.25 7.74 -23.45
CA GLN A 404 6.24 8.79 -23.61
C GLN A 404 6.35 9.88 -22.54
N SER A 405 7.43 9.89 -21.73
CA SER A 405 7.65 10.88 -20.68
C SER A 405 8.18 12.21 -21.23
N LEU A 406 7.81 13.30 -20.57
CA LEU A 406 8.38 14.63 -20.80
C LEU A 406 9.03 15.12 -19.50
N PRO A 407 10.37 15.18 -19.41
CA PRO A 407 11.02 15.63 -18.18
C PRO A 407 10.52 17.00 -17.72
N ARG A 408 10.33 17.17 -16.40
CA ARG A 408 9.83 18.41 -15.78
C ARG A 408 10.61 19.67 -16.21
N ALA A 409 11.89 19.51 -16.53
CA ALA A 409 12.73 20.59 -17.05
C ALA A 409 12.12 21.32 -18.26
N TRP A 410 11.29 20.66 -19.07
CA TRP A 410 10.61 21.26 -20.22
C TRP A 410 9.36 22.08 -19.87
N SER A 411 8.80 21.92 -18.67
CA SER A 411 7.54 22.54 -18.26
C SER A 411 7.70 23.64 -17.21
N ARG A 412 8.93 24.05 -16.87
CA ARG A 412 9.17 25.13 -15.89
C ARG A 412 8.86 26.49 -16.51
N THR A 413 7.98 27.25 -15.88
CA THR A 413 7.53 28.56 -16.39
C THR A 413 7.73 29.69 -15.39
N LEU A 414 7.47 29.42 -14.10
CA LEU A 414 7.59 30.38 -13.01
C LEU A 414 8.95 30.28 -12.34
N LYS A 415 9.37 31.33 -11.63
CA LYS A 415 10.64 31.34 -10.88
C LYS A 415 10.64 30.29 -9.75
N GLU A 416 9.47 29.96 -9.21
CA GLU A 416 9.25 28.97 -8.15
C GLU A 416 9.34 27.51 -8.66
N ASP A 417 9.21 27.29 -9.98
CA ASP A 417 9.40 25.98 -10.61
C ASP A 417 10.88 25.60 -10.69
N TYR A 418 11.74 26.61 -10.81
CA TYR A 418 13.19 26.44 -10.67
C TYR A 418 13.55 26.26 -9.20
N TRP A 419 14.69 25.63 -8.94
CA TRP A 419 15.15 25.40 -7.58
C TRP A 419 15.32 26.73 -6.82
N GLN A 420 14.50 26.92 -5.78
CA GLN A 420 14.62 27.97 -4.78
C GLN A 420 14.94 27.32 -3.44
N LYS A 421 16.00 27.80 -2.78
CA LYS A 421 16.48 27.22 -1.53
C LYS A 421 15.41 27.23 -0.44
N GLU A 422 14.61 28.29 -0.40
CA GLU A 422 13.57 28.54 0.60
C GLU A 422 12.40 27.56 0.48
N LEU A 423 12.14 27.01 -0.71
CA LEU A 423 10.98 26.17 -0.98
C LEU A 423 11.26 24.67 -0.82
N GLN A 424 12.52 24.27 -0.67
CA GLN A 424 12.92 22.85 -0.68
C GLN A 424 12.26 21.98 0.41
N HIS A 425 11.83 22.57 1.53
CA HIS A 425 11.34 21.84 2.71
C HIS A 425 9.90 22.20 3.10
N ILE A 426 9.12 22.76 2.18
CA ILE A 426 7.75 23.20 2.50
C ILE A 426 6.71 22.07 2.41
N GLY A 427 7.09 20.92 1.85
CA GLY A 427 6.21 19.77 1.64
C GLY A 427 6.51 19.04 0.33
N GLN A 428 5.60 18.15 -0.05
CA GLN A 428 5.65 17.43 -1.31
C GLN A 428 5.22 18.29 -2.49
N GLN A 429 5.64 17.89 -3.69
CA GLN A 429 5.34 18.53 -4.95
C GLN A 429 4.60 17.56 -5.86
N GLU A 430 3.56 18.07 -6.52
CA GLU A 430 2.83 17.33 -7.54
C GLU A 430 3.74 16.94 -8.73
N VAL A 431 3.62 15.69 -9.13
CA VAL A 431 4.12 15.14 -10.39
C VAL A 431 2.97 15.21 -11.38
N LEU A 432 3.17 15.92 -12.49
CA LEU A 432 2.11 16.13 -13.48
C LEU A 432 1.99 14.93 -14.42
N ASN A 433 0.79 14.67 -14.94
CA ASN A 433 0.54 13.56 -15.88
C ASN A 433 1.42 13.67 -17.12
N LYS A 434 1.67 14.88 -17.62
CA LYS A 434 2.56 15.12 -18.77
C LYS A 434 4.00 14.65 -18.51
N GLU A 435 4.44 14.60 -17.25
CA GLU A 435 5.80 14.15 -16.91
C GLU A 435 6.00 12.67 -17.22
N LEU A 436 4.97 11.85 -16.99
CA LEU A 436 4.99 10.42 -17.28
C LEU A 436 4.46 10.09 -18.69
N TYR A 437 3.41 10.80 -19.12
CA TYR A 437 2.71 10.58 -20.38
C TYR A 437 2.35 11.92 -21.03
N ALA A 438 3.23 12.40 -21.91
CA ALA A 438 3.12 13.71 -22.56
C ALA A 438 1.85 13.88 -23.42
N PHE A 439 1.26 12.77 -23.89
CA PHE A 439 0.05 12.75 -24.71
C PHE A 439 -1.24 12.66 -23.89
N SER A 440 -1.17 12.94 -22.58
CA SER A 440 -2.31 12.91 -21.66
C SER A 440 -3.43 13.85 -22.11
N PRO A 441 -4.72 13.45 -22.05
CA PRO A 441 -5.84 14.36 -22.24
C PRO A 441 -5.95 15.43 -21.14
N SER A 442 -5.32 15.20 -19.98
CA SER A 442 -5.20 16.17 -18.89
C SER A 442 -3.72 16.31 -18.47
N PRO A 443 -2.91 17.06 -19.23
CA PRO A 443 -1.46 17.13 -19.03
C PRO A 443 -1.06 17.80 -17.71
N GLU A 444 -1.84 18.77 -17.23
CA GLU A 444 -1.65 19.47 -15.95
C GLU A 444 -2.32 18.75 -14.77
N GLY A 445 -2.97 17.61 -14.99
CA GLY A 445 -3.51 16.81 -13.89
C GLY A 445 -2.40 16.18 -13.05
N VAL A 446 -2.69 15.89 -11.78
CA VAL A 446 -1.74 15.29 -10.84
C VAL A 446 -1.70 13.77 -11.02
N PHE A 447 -0.50 13.22 -11.20
CA PHE A 447 -0.22 11.78 -11.20
C PHE A 447 0.01 11.24 -9.78
N GLY A 448 0.77 12.00 -8.98
CA GLY A 448 1.12 11.68 -7.60
C GLY A 448 2.02 12.78 -7.02
N TYR A 449 2.57 12.54 -5.83
CA TYR A 449 3.36 13.51 -5.09
C TYR A 449 4.75 12.95 -4.76
N MET A 450 5.73 13.84 -4.77
CA MET A 450 7.14 13.54 -4.54
C MET A 450 7.80 14.60 -3.68
N ASP A 451 9.01 14.33 -3.19
CA ASP A 451 9.86 15.38 -2.63
C ASP A 451 10.03 16.54 -3.63
N ARG A 452 9.90 17.77 -3.15
CA ARG A 452 10.11 18.94 -3.99
C ARG A 452 11.53 18.95 -4.56
N TYR A 453 11.63 19.24 -5.85
CA TYR A 453 12.87 19.27 -6.61
C TYR A 453 13.60 17.91 -6.74
N ASP A 454 12.91 16.79 -6.56
CA ASP A 454 13.51 15.46 -6.77
C ASP A 454 13.91 15.20 -8.24
N ASP A 455 13.32 15.96 -9.17
CA ASP A 455 13.69 16.00 -10.59
C ASP A 455 15.13 16.54 -10.83
N TYR A 456 15.71 17.26 -9.87
CA TYR A 456 17.12 17.65 -9.90
C TYR A 456 18.06 16.60 -9.26
N ARG A 457 17.53 15.61 -8.53
CA ARG A 457 18.31 14.57 -7.84
C ARG A 457 18.49 13.31 -8.68
N SER A 458 17.64 13.12 -9.70
CA SER A 458 17.68 11.96 -10.59
C SER A 458 17.46 12.36 -12.04
N VAL A 459 18.02 11.59 -12.97
CA VAL A 459 17.80 11.76 -14.42
C VAL A 459 17.24 10.47 -14.97
N GLN A 460 16.20 10.59 -15.78
CA GLN A 460 15.52 9.44 -16.38
C GLN A 460 16.29 8.93 -17.61
N ASN A 461 16.26 7.62 -17.81
CA ASN A 461 16.72 7.01 -19.05
C ASN A 461 15.79 7.39 -20.20
N THR A 462 16.34 7.73 -21.37
CA THR A 462 15.56 8.18 -22.54
C THR A 462 15.67 7.20 -23.71
N VAL A 463 14.64 7.15 -24.55
CA VAL A 463 14.59 6.40 -25.81
C VAL A 463 14.27 7.40 -26.92
N CYS A 464 14.97 7.33 -28.06
CA CYS A 464 14.88 8.30 -29.17
C CYS A 464 14.98 7.62 -30.54
N GLY A 465 14.53 8.30 -31.60
CA GLY A 465 14.58 7.80 -32.98
C GLY A 465 13.59 6.64 -33.24
N ASP A 466 13.94 5.78 -34.18
CA ASP A 466 13.11 4.63 -34.59
C ASP A 466 12.89 3.61 -33.47
N PHE A 467 13.70 3.64 -32.39
CA PHE A 467 13.43 2.87 -31.18
C PHE A 467 12.09 3.23 -30.53
N ARG A 468 11.48 4.39 -30.80
CA ARG A 468 10.12 4.70 -30.31
C ARG A 468 9.01 4.07 -31.14
N THR A 469 9.29 3.66 -32.38
CA THR A 469 8.28 3.28 -33.36
C THR A 469 8.58 1.91 -33.94
N THR A 470 9.31 1.84 -35.05
CA THR A 470 9.51 0.62 -35.85
C THR A 470 10.52 -0.34 -35.21
N MET A 471 11.38 0.13 -34.31
CA MET A 471 12.42 -0.65 -33.64
C MET A 471 12.18 -0.78 -32.12
N ASP A 472 10.93 -0.66 -31.66
CA ASP A 472 10.61 -0.72 -30.23
C ASP A 472 10.91 -2.10 -29.59
N TYR A 473 10.92 -3.17 -30.39
CA TYR A 473 11.32 -4.53 -30.01
C TYR A 473 12.79 -4.70 -29.61
N TRP A 474 13.61 -3.66 -29.67
CA TRP A 474 15.00 -3.67 -29.19
C TRP A 474 15.14 -3.39 -27.69
N HIS A 475 14.07 -2.90 -27.04
CA HIS A 475 14.12 -2.51 -25.64
C HIS A 475 12.81 -2.81 -24.91
N LEU A 476 12.87 -2.88 -23.58
CA LEU A 476 11.72 -3.14 -22.68
C LEU A 476 11.24 -1.85 -22.01
N GLY A 477 11.36 -0.73 -22.71
CA GLY A 477 10.82 0.55 -22.24
C GLY A 477 9.30 0.50 -22.17
N ARG A 478 8.72 1.05 -21.11
CA ARG A 478 7.29 1.10 -20.86
C ARG A 478 6.62 1.99 -21.93
N VAL A 479 5.58 1.44 -22.54
CA VAL A 479 4.68 2.11 -23.49
C VAL A 479 3.27 1.93 -22.97
N PHE A 480 2.52 3.01 -22.89
CA PHE A 480 1.14 3.00 -22.41
C PHE A 480 0.18 3.26 -23.57
N SER A 481 -0.92 2.52 -23.60
CA SER A 481 -2.03 2.71 -24.55
C SER A 481 -3.01 3.81 -24.11
N ALA A 482 -3.01 4.14 -22.82
CA ALA A 482 -3.83 5.16 -22.19
C ALA A 482 -3.03 5.87 -21.09
N GLN A 483 -3.58 6.99 -20.57
CA GLN A 483 -2.96 7.70 -19.45
C GLN A 483 -2.83 6.77 -18.23
N PRO A 484 -1.61 6.51 -17.72
CA PRO A 484 -1.40 5.69 -16.53
C PRO A 484 -1.85 6.42 -15.26
N VAL A 485 -2.34 5.66 -14.28
CA VAL A 485 -2.72 6.14 -12.95
C VAL A 485 -1.83 5.45 -11.92
N LEU A 486 -1.49 6.15 -10.83
CA LEU A 486 -0.69 5.58 -9.74
C LEU A 486 -1.53 4.56 -8.95
N ASN A 487 -1.42 3.28 -9.30
CA ASN A 487 -2.14 2.17 -8.68
C ASN A 487 -1.26 0.90 -8.64
N SER A 488 -1.83 -0.22 -8.17
CA SER A 488 -1.18 -1.54 -8.13
C SER A 488 -0.57 -1.94 -9.48
N ASP A 489 -1.29 -1.74 -10.59
CA ASP A 489 -0.85 -2.14 -11.93
C ASP A 489 0.37 -1.33 -12.39
N PHE A 490 0.41 -0.03 -12.06
CA PHE A 490 1.53 0.82 -12.44
C PHE A 490 2.82 0.44 -11.71
N VAL A 491 2.73 0.10 -10.41
CA VAL A 491 3.90 -0.29 -9.63
C VAL A 491 4.31 -1.73 -9.86
N SER A 492 3.40 -2.63 -10.22
CA SER A 492 3.68 -4.04 -10.50
C SER A 492 4.52 -4.21 -11.76
N CYS A 493 5.57 -5.02 -11.68
CA CYS A 493 6.45 -5.31 -12.81
C CYS A 493 5.80 -6.34 -13.72
N ASN A 494 5.25 -5.88 -14.84
CA ASN A 494 4.77 -6.72 -15.93
C ASN A 494 5.20 -6.07 -17.27
N PRO A 495 6.43 -6.32 -17.74
CA PRO A 495 6.92 -5.76 -18.99
C PRO A 495 6.32 -6.50 -20.19
N SER A 496 6.24 -5.81 -21.34
CA SER A 496 5.75 -6.42 -22.58
C SER A 496 6.68 -7.53 -23.09
N LYS A 497 6.10 -8.58 -23.65
CA LYS A 497 6.83 -9.67 -24.33
C LYS A 497 7.37 -9.32 -25.73
N ARG A 498 7.23 -8.07 -26.19
CA ARG A 498 7.49 -7.64 -27.58
C ARG A 498 8.89 -7.94 -28.13
N ILE A 499 9.88 -8.13 -27.26
CA ILE A 499 11.26 -8.44 -27.68
C ILE A 499 11.40 -9.90 -28.13
N PHE A 500 10.47 -10.76 -27.71
CA PHE A 500 10.49 -12.20 -27.95
C PHE A 500 9.80 -12.56 -29.27
N ALA A 501 10.24 -13.65 -29.89
CA ALA A 501 9.54 -14.19 -31.06
C ALA A 501 8.20 -14.83 -30.68
N GLU A 502 8.14 -15.47 -29.51
CA GLU A 502 6.93 -16.08 -28.94
C GLU A 502 6.31 -15.14 -27.90
N GLN A 503 4.99 -14.95 -27.95
CA GLN A 503 4.27 -13.96 -27.14
C GLN A 503 3.36 -14.58 -26.09
N THR A 504 3.13 -15.91 -26.11
CA THR A 504 2.22 -16.55 -25.14
C THR A 504 2.92 -17.44 -24.13
N ALA A 505 4.09 -17.98 -24.45
CA ALA A 505 4.85 -18.86 -23.56
C ALA A 505 5.77 -18.07 -22.60
N ASP A 506 6.27 -18.77 -21.58
CA ASP A 506 7.27 -18.25 -20.66
C ASP A 506 8.59 -17.93 -21.38
N GLU A 507 9.22 -16.81 -21.03
CA GLU A 507 10.36 -16.30 -21.82
C GLU A 507 11.73 -16.63 -21.24
N PHE A 508 11.80 -17.11 -19.99
CA PHE A 508 13.05 -17.50 -19.35
C PHE A 508 13.05 -18.97 -18.99
N TYR A 509 14.15 -19.63 -19.31
CA TYR A 509 14.39 -21.04 -18.99
C TYR A 509 15.53 -21.12 -17.98
N ALA A 510 15.21 -21.49 -16.74
CA ALA A 510 16.14 -21.41 -15.64
C ALA A 510 16.40 -22.78 -15.00
N MET A 511 17.67 -23.04 -14.72
CA MET A 511 18.12 -24.10 -13.84
C MET A 511 18.67 -23.48 -12.56
N PHE A 512 18.02 -23.73 -11.44
CA PHE A 512 18.43 -23.32 -10.11
C PHE A 512 19.11 -24.50 -9.41
N LEU A 513 20.31 -24.27 -8.87
CA LEU A 513 21.04 -25.21 -8.03
C LEU A 513 21.12 -24.66 -6.61
N HIS A 514 20.52 -25.39 -5.68
CA HIS A 514 20.57 -25.07 -4.26
C HIS A 514 21.62 -25.96 -3.59
N SER A 515 22.74 -25.38 -3.18
CA SER A 515 23.74 -26.07 -2.37
C SER A 515 23.38 -25.88 -0.90
N VAL A 516 22.84 -26.92 -0.26
CA VAL A 516 22.31 -26.86 1.11
C VAL A 516 23.02 -27.89 1.98
N GLN A 517 23.68 -27.41 3.03
CA GLN A 517 24.26 -28.25 4.08
C GLN A 517 23.57 -27.96 5.41
N ALA A 518 22.84 -28.95 5.91
CA ALA A 518 22.10 -28.85 7.17
C ALA A 518 22.77 -29.70 8.26
N ARG A 519 23.02 -29.11 9.43
CA ARG A 519 23.40 -29.84 10.65
C ARG A 519 22.18 -29.93 11.54
N ARG A 520 21.57 -31.12 11.62
CA ARG A 520 20.27 -31.35 12.28
C ARG A 520 20.39 -32.21 13.52
N LEU A 521 19.45 -32.06 14.44
CA LEU A 521 19.25 -32.94 15.60
C LEU A 521 18.58 -34.28 15.23
N ILE A 522 18.88 -34.80 14.03
CA ILE A 522 18.41 -36.08 13.54
C ILE A 522 19.58 -37.07 13.53
N SER A 523 19.32 -38.32 13.90
CA SER A 523 20.31 -39.39 13.77
C SER A 523 20.70 -39.59 12.30
N ARG A 524 21.99 -39.85 12.03
CA ARG A 524 22.46 -40.10 10.66
C ARG A 524 21.73 -41.27 9.98
N LYS A 525 21.22 -42.24 10.76
CA LYS A 525 20.43 -43.38 10.29
C LYS A 525 19.32 -43.68 11.30
N GLY A 526 18.07 -43.72 10.86
CA GLY A 526 16.96 -44.24 11.67
C GLY A 526 16.95 -45.76 11.63
N ARG A 527 17.62 -46.41 12.59
CA ARG A 527 17.47 -47.86 12.79
C ARG A 527 16.28 -48.10 13.71
N PRO A 528 15.33 -49.00 13.39
CA PRO A 528 14.28 -49.36 14.32
C PRO A 528 14.91 -49.90 15.62
N GLY A 529 14.46 -49.41 16.78
CA GLY A 529 14.96 -49.81 18.10
C GLY A 529 16.24 -49.11 18.60
N GLY A 530 16.70 -48.06 17.94
CA GLY A 530 17.92 -47.34 18.35
C GLY A 530 17.72 -46.41 19.55
N LEU A 531 18.17 -46.85 20.72
CA LEU A 531 18.69 -45.97 21.78
C LEU A 531 19.97 -45.25 21.32
#